data_AF-A0A8D8MG65-F1
#
_entry.id   AF-A0A8D8MG65-F1
#
_cell.length_a   1.000
_cell.length_b   1.000
_cell.length_c   1.000
_cell.angle_alpha   90.00
_cell.angle_beta   90.00
_cell.angle_gamma   90.00
#
_symmetry.space_group_name_H-M   'P 1'
#
loop_
_entity.id
_entity.type
_entity.pdbx_description
1 polymer ?
#
loop_
_entity_poly.entity_id
_entity_poly.type
_entity_poly.pdbx_seq_one_letter_code
_entity_poly.pdbx_strand_id
1 'polypeptide(L)'
;EGGNPEEVRAHHETEQSLLSFNFLSNSRKKVFKLDPFNQSCIGVVSGEAYVIRFEPDPDRLLADYPACGEGVCVFVGGQTIGQRAVLLHLWDFIEHFRQLSVVVYLSSKIFPRKPMMYGVMLGGWTLGFYFALMLFDNLRLMYVFWYVLMTGFISFVVCYRMGPPK
;
A
#
# COMPACT_ATOMS: atom_id res chain seq x y z
N GLU A 1 24.75 -8.46 18.63
CA GLU A 1 24.44 -9.88 18.37
C GLU A 1 25.74 -10.63 18.16
N GLY A 2 25.79 -11.90 18.51
CA GLY A 2 26.99 -12.72 18.36
C GLY A 2 26.69 -14.18 18.70
N GLY A 3 27.60 -15.09 18.35
CA GLY A 3 27.43 -16.53 18.60
C GLY A 3 27.83 -16.93 20.02
N ASN A 4 28.68 -16.13 20.67
CA ASN A 4 29.19 -16.41 22.02
C ASN A 4 29.03 -15.18 22.93
N PRO A 5 28.64 -15.32 24.22
CA PRO A 5 28.59 -14.22 25.18
C PRO A 5 29.87 -13.38 25.26
N GLU A 6 31.05 -14.00 25.15
CA GLU A 6 32.34 -13.28 25.20
C GLU A 6 32.55 -12.39 23.97
N GLU A 7 32.13 -12.85 22.79
CA GLU A 7 32.19 -12.09 21.54
C GLU A 7 31.26 -10.87 21.59
N VAL A 8 30.03 -11.05 22.10
CA VAL A 8 29.07 -9.96 22.26
C VAL A 8 29.60 -8.91 23.25
N ARG A 9 30.26 -9.36 24.34
CA ARG A 9 30.86 -8.47 25.33
C ARG A 9 32.05 -7.69 24.77
N ALA A 10 32.94 -8.34 24.02
CA ALA A 10 34.08 -7.69 23.38
C ALA A 10 33.63 -6.64 22.35
N HIS A 11 32.60 -6.94 21.55
CA HIS A 11 32.00 -5.98 20.63
C HIS A 11 31.40 -4.77 21.36
N HIS A 12 30.75 -4.98 22.50
CA HIS A 12 30.16 -3.90 23.30
C HIS A 12 31.24 -2.99 23.93
N GLU A 13 32.29 -3.57 24.51
CA GLU A 13 33.41 -2.82 25.10
C GLU A 13 34.20 -2.02 24.03
N THR A 14 34.31 -2.56 22.82
CA THR A 14 34.92 -1.88 21.66
C THR A 14 34.05 -0.71 21.16
N GLU A 15 32.74 -0.89 21.06
CA GLU A 15 31.82 0.19 20.64
C GLU A 15 31.72 1.32 21.70
N GLN A 16 31.78 0.99 22.99
CA GLN A 16 31.76 1.99 24.07
C GLN A 16 33.03 2.86 24.12
N SER A 17 34.20 2.26 23.87
CA SER A 17 35.48 2.98 23.91
C SER A 17 35.68 3.94 22.73
N LEU A 18 35.02 3.68 21.60
CA LEU A 18 35.06 4.55 20.41
C LEU A 18 34.08 5.74 20.46
N LEU A 19 33.17 5.80 21.44
CA LEU A 19 32.09 6.79 21.50
C LEU A 19 31.87 7.38 22.92
N SER A 20 32.93 7.75 23.63
CA SER A 20 32.84 8.35 24.98
C SER A 20 32.38 9.81 25.03
N PHE A 21 31.80 10.36 23.97
CA PHE A 21 31.18 11.69 23.97
C PHE A 21 29.80 11.66 23.32
N ASN A 22 28.75 11.45 24.12
CA ASN A 22 27.37 11.72 23.71
C ASN A 22 26.55 12.24 24.90
N PHE A 23 26.56 13.57 25.06
CA PHE A 23 25.74 14.34 26.00
C PHE A 23 24.26 14.42 25.58
N LEU A 24 23.86 13.72 24.51
CA LEU A 24 22.52 13.83 23.91
C LEU A 24 22.01 12.48 23.34
N SER A 25 22.13 11.39 24.11
CA SER A 25 21.64 10.08 23.66
C SER A 25 20.12 9.95 23.87
N ASN A 26 19.36 10.48 22.91
CA ASN A 26 17.95 10.18 22.73
C ASN A 26 17.78 8.66 22.50
N SER A 27 16.83 8.04 23.21
CA SER A 27 16.54 6.61 23.20
C SER A 27 16.09 6.14 21.80
N ARG A 28 17.06 5.82 20.94
CA ARG A 28 16.80 5.26 19.61
C ARG A 28 16.39 3.80 19.77
N LYS A 29 15.11 3.51 19.53
CA LYS A 29 14.61 2.14 19.31
C LYS A 29 15.35 1.56 18.09
N LYS A 30 16.37 0.73 18.34
CA LYS A 30 17.07 -0.01 17.28
C LYS A 30 16.29 -1.30 16.99
N VAL A 31 15.86 -1.47 15.76
CA VAL A 31 15.19 -2.70 15.28
C VAL A 31 16.26 -3.59 14.66
N PHE A 32 16.47 -4.77 15.23
CA PHE A 32 17.40 -5.78 14.74
C PHE A 32 16.63 -6.92 14.07
N LYS A 33 17.13 -7.40 12.92
CA LYS A 33 16.56 -8.57 12.22
C LYS A 33 17.27 -9.80 12.76
N LEU A 34 16.54 -10.66 13.48
CA LEU A 34 17.06 -11.95 13.93
C LEU A 34 16.80 -13.01 12.88
N ASP A 35 17.82 -13.81 12.56
CA ASP A 35 17.65 -15.01 11.76
C ASP A 35 17.04 -16.12 12.62
N PRO A 36 15.86 -16.66 12.26
CA PRO A 36 15.09 -17.58 13.11
C PRO A 36 15.71 -18.98 13.23
N PHE A 37 16.70 -19.31 12.39
CA PHE A 37 17.33 -20.63 12.34
C PHE A 37 18.73 -20.66 12.96
N ASN A 38 19.25 -19.51 13.39
CA ASN A 38 20.57 -19.42 13.99
C ASN A 38 20.47 -19.01 15.45
N GLN A 39 21.23 -19.68 16.33
CA GLN A 39 21.29 -19.33 17.74
C GLN A 39 22.04 -18.00 17.88
N SER A 40 21.31 -16.94 18.18
CA SER A 40 21.86 -15.59 18.37
C SER A 40 21.81 -15.21 19.84
N CYS A 41 22.95 -14.79 20.39
CA CYS A 41 23.05 -14.26 21.75
C CYS A 41 22.83 -12.74 21.74
N ILE A 42 21.95 -12.28 22.64
CA ILE A 42 21.66 -10.85 22.86
C ILE A 42 22.07 -10.49 24.28
N GLY A 43 22.99 -9.54 24.41
CA GLY A 43 23.33 -8.92 25.69
C GLY A 43 22.44 -7.70 25.93
N VAL A 44 21.78 -7.63 27.09
CA VAL A 44 21.02 -6.46 27.52
C VAL A 44 21.73 -5.86 28.74
N VAL A 45 22.19 -4.61 28.62
CA VAL A 45 22.81 -3.88 29.73
C VAL A 45 21.74 -3.03 30.39
N SER A 46 21.45 -3.31 31.65
CA SER A 46 20.55 -2.53 32.50
C SER A 46 21.33 -1.91 33.65
N GLY A 47 21.09 -0.62 33.94
CA GLY A 47 21.69 0.09 35.07
C GLY A 47 21.09 -0.24 36.44
N GLU A 48 19.93 -0.92 36.49
CA GLU A 48 19.26 -1.32 37.73
C GLU A 48 18.74 -2.77 37.66
N ALA A 49 18.54 -3.39 38.82
CA ALA A 49 18.06 -4.77 38.96
C ALA A 49 16.55 -4.90 38.69
N TYR A 50 16.13 -4.73 37.44
CA TYR A 50 14.76 -5.04 37.01
C TYR A 50 14.71 -6.27 36.12
N VAL A 51 13.60 -7.01 36.25
CA VAL A 51 13.32 -8.23 35.47
C VAL A 51 12.77 -7.81 34.11
N ILE A 52 13.49 -8.15 33.04
CA ILE A 52 13.07 -7.85 31.67
C ILE A 52 11.87 -8.74 31.32
N ARG A 53 10.70 -8.14 31.10
CA ARG A 53 9.52 -8.84 30.57
C ARG A 53 9.43 -8.60 29.07
N PHE A 54 9.46 -9.67 28.29
CA PHE A 54 9.12 -9.64 26.87
C PHE A 54 7.61 -9.73 26.74
N GLU A 55 6.97 -8.64 26.34
CA GLU A 55 5.55 -8.62 25.95
C GLU A 55 5.50 -8.72 24.42
N PRO A 56 5.23 -9.91 23.84
CA PRO A 56 5.10 -10.03 22.40
C PRO A 56 3.80 -9.36 21.94
N ASP A 57 3.87 -8.33 21.09
CA ASP A 57 2.70 -7.67 20.51
C ASP A 57 1.85 -8.67 19.69
N PRO A 58 0.65 -9.07 20.17
CA PRO A 58 -0.19 -10.06 19.49
C PRO A 58 -0.93 -9.48 18.28
N ASP A 59 -1.00 -8.15 18.17
CA ASP A 59 -1.86 -7.43 17.22
C ASP A 59 -1.34 -7.51 15.77
N ARG A 60 -0.04 -7.77 15.58
CA ARG A 60 0.58 -7.82 14.25
C ARG A 60 0.26 -9.10 13.48
N LEU A 61 -0.05 -10.20 14.17
CA LEU A 61 -0.44 -11.47 13.55
C LEU A 61 -1.92 -11.47 13.14
N LEU A 62 -2.77 -10.78 13.89
CA LEU A 62 -4.20 -10.65 13.60
C LEU A 62 -4.47 -9.75 12.39
N ALA A 63 -3.60 -8.77 12.14
CA ALA A 63 -3.71 -7.86 10.99
C ALA A 63 -3.38 -8.52 9.64
N ASP A 64 -2.59 -9.59 9.61
CA ASP A 64 -2.16 -10.28 8.38
C ASP A 64 -3.15 -11.39 7.95
N TYR A 65 -3.93 -11.93 8.90
CA TYR A 65 -4.97 -12.94 8.66
C TYR A 65 -6.06 -12.53 7.65
N PRO A 66 -6.62 -11.30 7.65
CA PRO A 66 -7.67 -10.93 6.70
C PRO A 66 -7.17 -10.81 5.25
N ALA A 67 -5.90 -10.48 5.03
CA ALA A 67 -5.33 -10.35 3.68
C ALA A 67 -5.21 -11.71 2.97
N CYS A 68 -4.97 -12.79 3.72
CA CYS A 68 -4.91 -14.14 3.17
C CYS A 68 -6.31 -14.72 2.91
N GLY A 69 -7.30 -14.38 3.76
CA GLY A 69 -8.68 -14.84 3.62
C GLY A 69 -9.40 -14.31 2.37
N GLU A 70 -9.12 -13.07 1.97
CA GLU A 70 -9.76 -12.45 0.80
C GLU A 70 -9.39 -13.16 -0.51
N GLY A 71 -8.13 -13.58 -0.67
CA GLY A 71 -7.65 -14.27 -1.88
C GLY A 71 -8.24 -15.68 -2.07
N VAL A 72 -8.43 -16.43 -0.99
CA VAL A 72 -8.97 -17.80 -1.05
C VAL A 72 -10.46 -17.79 -1.42
N CYS A 73 -11.22 -16.82 -0.92
CA CYS A 73 -12.65 -16.66 -1.26
C CYS A 73 -12.87 -16.36 -2.75
N VAL A 74 -12.03 -15.52 -3.36
CA VAL A 74 -12.10 -15.18 -4.79
C VAL A 74 -11.79 -16.40 -5.66
N PHE A 75 -10.80 -17.19 -5.28
CA PHE A 75 -10.38 -18.37 -6.05
C PHE A 75 -11.41 -19.51 -6.01
N VAL A 76 -12.06 -19.73 -4.87
CA VAL A 76 -13.11 -20.77 -4.72
C VAL A 76 -14.44 -20.31 -5.33
N GLY A 77 -14.79 -19.03 -5.22
CA GLY A 77 -15.98 -18.46 -5.82
C GLY A 77 -15.94 -18.47 -7.35
N GLY A 78 -14.78 -18.18 -7.96
CA GLY A 78 -14.64 -18.14 -9.42
C GLY A 78 -15.03 -19.44 -10.13
N GLN A 79 -14.85 -20.59 -9.48
CA GLN A 79 -15.16 -21.90 -10.06
C GLN A 79 -16.66 -22.23 -10.06
N THR A 80 -17.43 -21.68 -9.12
CA THR A 80 -18.88 -21.89 -9.01
C THR A 80 -19.71 -20.82 -9.73
N ILE A 81 -19.15 -19.62 -9.96
CA ILE A 81 -19.86 -18.49 -10.58
C ILE A 81 -20.02 -18.65 -12.12
N GLY A 82 -19.11 -19.39 -12.78
CA GLY A 82 -19.11 -19.55 -14.24
C GLY A 82 -20.30 -20.32 -14.83
N GLN A 83 -21.13 -20.96 -14.02
CA GLN A 83 -22.28 -21.75 -14.50
C GLN A 83 -23.59 -20.96 -14.62
N ARG A 84 -23.69 -19.74 -14.09
CA ARG A 84 -24.92 -18.93 -14.14
C ARG A 84 -24.61 -17.47 -14.47
N ALA A 85 -24.93 -17.04 -15.70
CA ALA A 85 -24.73 -15.66 -16.18
C ALA A 85 -25.34 -14.59 -15.26
N VAL A 86 -26.44 -14.90 -14.58
CA VAL A 86 -27.09 -13.99 -13.62
C VAL A 86 -26.18 -13.66 -12.42
N LEU A 87 -25.36 -14.60 -11.95
CA LEU A 87 -24.47 -14.36 -10.82
C LEU A 87 -23.29 -13.46 -11.17
N LEU A 88 -22.81 -13.52 -12.42
CA LEU A 88 -21.77 -12.61 -12.93
C LEU A 88 -22.29 -11.17 -12.94
N HIS A 89 -23.47 -10.94 -13.53
CA HIS A 89 -24.06 -9.60 -13.57
C HIS A 89 -24.33 -9.02 -12.17
N LEU A 90 -24.71 -9.85 -11.20
CA LEU A 90 -24.89 -9.41 -9.81
C LEU A 90 -23.56 -9.05 -9.15
N TRP A 91 -22.49 -9.79 -9.41
CA TRP A 91 -21.16 -9.49 -8.89
C TRP A 91 -20.61 -8.19 -9.50
N ASP A 92 -20.72 -8.02 -10.82
CA ASP A 92 -20.37 -6.77 -11.50
C ASP A 92 -21.13 -5.59 -10.91
N PHE A 93 -22.43 -5.75 -10.65
CA PHE A 93 -23.24 -4.72 -10.02
C PHE A 93 -22.71 -4.36 -8.61
N ILE A 94 -22.46 -5.36 -7.76
CA ILE A 94 -21.91 -5.14 -6.41
C ILE A 94 -20.56 -4.41 -6.47
N GLU A 95 -19.70 -4.77 -7.41
CA GLU A 95 -18.39 -4.13 -7.59
C GLU A 95 -18.52 -2.67 -8.04
N HIS A 96 -19.42 -2.37 -8.97
CA HIS A 96 -19.71 -0.98 -9.37
C HIS A 96 -20.19 -0.12 -8.19
N PHE A 97 -21.04 -0.66 -7.32
CA PHE A 97 -21.50 0.06 -6.13
C PHE A 97 -20.37 0.29 -5.12
N ARG A 98 -19.49 -0.70 -4.93
CA ARG A 98 -18.30 -0.56 -4.08
C ARG A 98 -17.41 0.59 -4.58
N GLN A 99 -17.13 0.63 -5.88
CA GLN A 99 -16.32 1.70 -6.48
C GLN A 99 -16.98 3.07 -6.34
N LEU A 100 -18.31 3.17 -6.55
CA LEU A 100 -19.06 4.42 -6.34
C LEU A 100 -18.96 4.90 -4.88
N SER A 101 -19.15 4.01 -3.90
CA SER A 101 -19.05 4.35 -2.48
C SER A 101 -17.67 4.87 -2.08
N VAL A 102 -16.60 4.30 -2.63
CA VAL A 102 -15.22 4.78 -2.39
C VAL A 102 -15.02 6.18 -2.93
N VAL A 103 -15.52 6.47 -4.13
CA VAL A 103 -15.45 7.82 -4.73
C VAL A 103 -16.21 8.84 -3.90
N VAL A 104 -17.41 8.51 -3.41
CA VAL A 104 -18.19 9.39 -2.52
C VAL A 104 -17.46 9.63 -1.20
N TYR A 105 -16.91 8.57 -0.59
CA TYR A 105 -16.13 8.69 0.63
C TYR A 105 -14.91 9.60 0.44
N LEU A 106 -14.13 9.40 -0.62
CA LEU A 106 -12.96 10.21 -0.92
C LEU A 106 -13.34 11.68 -1.18
N SER A 107 -14.41 11.90 -1.93
CA SER A 107 -14.94 13.25 -2.21
C SER A 107 -15.40 13.96 -0.93
N SER A 108 -16.03 13.22 -0.02
CA SER A 108 -16.48 13.76 1.28
C SER A 108 -15.32 14.14 2.20
N LYS A 109 -14.17 13.45 2.07
CA LYS A 109 -12.96 13.77 2.84
C LYS A 109 -12.21 14.98 2.29
N ILE A 110 -12.23 15.18 0.97
CA ILE A 110 -11.57 16.29 0.30
C ILE A 110 -12.36 17.60 0.48
N PHE A 111 -13.69 17.54 0.47
CA PHE A 111 -14.55 18.72 0.56
C PHE A 111 -15.28 18.82 1.90
N PRO A 112 -14.83 19.67 2.85
CA PRO A 112 -15.44 19.81 4.18
C PRO A 112 -16.84 20.46 4.16
N ARG A 113 -17.27 21.03 3.03
CA ARG A 113 -18.58 21.69 2.88
C ARG A 113 -19.58 20.78 2.17
N LYS A 114 -20.52 20.25 2.95
CA LYS A 114 -21.59 19.34 2.49
C LYS A 114 -22.37 19.82 1.25
N PRO A 115 -22.77 21.10 1.08
CA PRO A 115 -23.51 21.51 -0.13
C PRO A 115 -22.63 21.54 -1.39
N MET A 116 -21.33 21.81 -1.28
CA MET A 116 -20.40 21.81 -2.41
C MET A 116 -20.16 20.38 -2.93
N MET A 117 -20.13 19.40 -2.04
CA MET A 117 -20.00 17.98 -2.38
C MET A 117 -21.16 17.49 -3.27
N TYR A 118 -22.41 17.78 -2.91
CA TYR A 118 -23.57 17.40 -3.72
C TYR A 118 -23.59 18.11 -5.07
N GLY A 119 -23.14 19.36 -5.12
CA GLY A 119 -22.98 20.11 -6.37
C GLY A 119 -21.95 19.49 -7.31
N VAL A 120 -20.81 19.04 -6.79
CA VAL A 120 -19.77 18.35 -7.59
C VAL A 120 -20.21 16.95 -8.01
N MET A 121 -20.95 16.22 -7.17
CA MET A 121 -21.45 14.89 -7.52
C MET A 121 -22.51 14.94 -8.63
N LEU A 122 -23.51 15.81 -8.48
CA LEU A 122 -24.57 15.98 -9.47
C LEU A 122 -24.04 16.69 -10.73
N GLY A 123 -23.27 17.76 -10.56
CA GLY A 123 -22.69 18.53 -11.67
C GLY A 123 -21.57 17.80 -12.40
N GLY A 124 -20.75 17.02 -11.69
CA GLY A 124 -19.67 16.24 -12.30
C GLY A 124 -20.20 15.11 -13.18
N TRP A 125 -21.30 14.47 -12.78
CA TRP A 125 -21.92 13.42 -13.58
C TRP A 125 -22.60 13.97 -14.83
N THR A 126 -23.34 15.08 -14.72
CA THR A 126 -23.97 15.74 -15.88
C THR A 126 -22.95 16.34 -16.83
N LEU A 127 -21.88 16.96 -16.31
CA LEU A 127 -20.78 17.48 -17.12
C LEU A 127 -20.05 16.33 -17.83
N GLY A 128 -19.81 15.21 -17.14
CA GLY A 128 -19.22 14.01 -17.72
C GLY A 128 -20.08 13.43 -18.85
N PHE A 129 -21.39 13.30 -18.65
CA PHE A 129 -22.32 12.86 -19.69
C PHE A 129 -22.38 13.83 -20.87
N TYR A 130 -22.37 15.14 -20.61
CA TYR A 130 -22.36 16.15 -21.66
C TYR A 130 -21.10 16.06 -22.51
N PHE A 131 -19.92 15.92 -21.89
CA PHE A 131 -18.67 15.68 -22.61
C PHE A 131 -18.69 14.37 -23.40
N ALA A 132 -19.26 13.30 -22.83
CA ALA A 132 -19.38 12.01 -23.53
C ALA A 132 -20.29 12.12 -24.76
N LEU A 133 -21.44 12.78 -24.63
CA LEU A 133 -22.35 13.05 -25.75
C LEU A 133 -21.67 13.87 -26.83
N MET A 134 -20.98 14.95 -26.44
CA MET A 134 -20.23 15.80 -27.37
C MET A 134 -19.14 15.02 -28.12
N LEU A 135 -18.47 14.07 -27.46
CA LEU A 135 -17.48 13.19 -28.09
C LEU A 135 -18.14 12.18 -29.05
N PHE A 136 -19.28 11.59 -28.66
CA PHE A 136 -20.01 10.63 -29.50
C PHE A 136 -20.57 11.27 -30.77
N ASP A 137 -21.15 12.46 -30.68
CA ASP A 137 -21.67 13.19 -31.84
C ASP A 137 -20.56 13.60 -32.80
N ASN A 138 -19.34 13.75 -32.28
CA ASN A 138 -18.16 14.06 -33.06
C ASN A 138 -17.28 12.81 -33.20
N LEU A 139 -17.78 11.79 -33.90
CA LEU A 139 -17.03 10.56 -34.23
C LEU A 139 -15.62 10.88 -34.75
N ARG A 140 -15.45 11.94 -35.56
CA ARG A 140 -14.15 12.40 -36.06
C ARG A 140 -13.18 12.82 -34.94
N LEU A 141 -13.66 13.49 -33.90
CA LEU A 141 -12.86 13.88 -32.73
C LEU A 141 -12.45 12.64 -31.93
N MET A 142 -13.29 11.62 -31.81
CA MET A 142 -12.91 10.36 -31.16
C MET A 142 -11.74 9.67 -31.88
N TYR A 143 -11.74 9.61 -33.21
CA TYR A 143 -10.64 9.00 -33.96
C TYR A 143 -9.32 9.77 -33.79
N VAL A 144 -9.38 11.11 -33.86
CA VAL A 144 -8.19 11.96 -33.69
C VAL A 144 -7.67 11.88 -32.25
N PHE A 145 -8.56 11.91 -31.26
CA PHE A 145 -8.20 11.79 -29.86
C PHE A 145 -7.53 10.45 -29.57
N TRP A 146 -8.13 9.34 -30.02
CA TRP A 146 -7.54 8.01 -29.87
C TRP A 146 -6.20 7.88 -30.60
N TYR A 147 -6.07 8.45 -31.79
CA TYR A 147 -4.81 8.45 -32.53
C TYR A 147 -3.71 9.18 -31.76
N VAL A 148 -3.98 10.39 -31.25
CA VAL A 148 -3.02 11.18 -30.46
C VAL A 148 -2.66 10.47 -29.16
N LEU A 149 -3.65 9.87 -28.48
CA LEU A 149 -3.42 9.15 -27.22
C LEU A 149 -2.56 7.91 -27.44
N MET A 150 -2.88 7.09 -28.44
CA MET A 150 -2.11 5.88 -28.76
C MET A 150 -0.71 6.23 -29.26
N THR A 151 -0.57 7.19 -30.17
CA THR A 151 0.76 7.59 -30.69
C THR A 151 1.62 8.24 -29.61
N GLY A 152 1.02 9.05 -28.73
CA GLY A 152 1.69 9.63 -27.57
C GLY A 152 2.14 8.57 -26.56
N PHE A 153 1.29 7.59 -26.27
CA PHE A 153 1.62 6.47 -25.40
C PHE A 153 2.74 5.59 -25.98
N ILE A 154 2.64 5.24 -27.26
CA ILE A 154 3.69 4.48 -27.97
C ILE A 154 5.01 5.26 -27.93
N SER A 155 4.98 6.56 -28.20
CA SER A 155 6.18 7.41 -28.14
C SER A 155 6.77 7.46 -26.74
N PHE A 156 5.94 7.60 -25.71
CA PHE A 156 6.39 7.58 -24.31
C PHE A 156 7.05 6.25 -23.96
N VAL A 157 6.44 5.12 -24.31
CA VAL A 157 6.98 3.78 -24.06
C VAL A 157 8.30 3.58 -24.81
N VAL A 158 8.38 3.98 -26.07
CA VAL A 158 9.61 3.85 -26.88
C VAL A 158 10.74 4.71 -26.31
N CYS A 159 10.47 5.99 -26.01
CA CYS A 159 11.45 6.89 -25.40
C CYS A 159 11.92 6.39 -24.02
N TYR A 160 10.99 5.88 -23.21
CA TYR A 160 11.31 5.31 -21.91
C TYR A 160 12.18 4.04 -22.04
N ARG A 161 11.94 3.23 -23.07
CA ARG A 161 12.69 1.98 -23.28
C ARG A 161 14.06 2.18 -23.92
N MET A 162 14.24 3.20 -24.77
CA MET A 162 15.51 3.48 -25.45
C MET A 162 16.52 4.24 -24.58
N GLY A 163 16.06 4.92 -23.53
CA GLY A 163 16.93 5.69 -22.64
C GLY A 163 17.61 6.86 -23.34
N PRO A 164 18.10 7.88 -22.59
CA PRO A 164 18.80 9.00 -23.20
C PRO A 164 20.09 8.51 -23.89
N PRO A 165 20.36 8.95 -25.14
CA PRO A 165 21.63 8.62 -25.80
C PRO A 165 22.79 9.21 -25.00
N LYS A 166 23.86 8.43 -24.83
CA LYS A 166 25.11 8.84 -24.19
C LYS A 166 25.92 9.76 -25.10
#